data_AF-A0A066U231-F1
#
_entry.id   AF-A0A066U231-F1
#
_cell.length_a   1.000
_cell.length_b   1.000
_cell.length_c   1.000
_cell.angle_alpha   90.00
_cell.angle_beta   90.00
_cell.angle_gamma   90.00
#
_symmetry.space_group_name_H-M   'P 1'
#
loop_
_entity.id
_entity.type
_entity.pdbx_description
1 polymer ?
#
loop_
_entity_poly.entity_id
_entity_poly.type
_entity_poly.pdbx_seq_one_letter_code
_entity_poly.pdbx_strand_id
1 'polypeptide(L)'
;MLVLAPFLFMMLILPEAPARLGTRQKYEPKFMGAPFTVLFGVPLLTLPLQLKHPDGKSLLVLAAVSVLVAYGLTRRQSPPRLKKRHLLIAARTAGLLAAVAAAEFVAAPEGRGSRLIGVALVATTAYLGCLRATDTGYWPLLLVKSGGFTALTVVVIGWWIGDLDPSTQTGLALAATLLLWASAAIALTQLVVGGVRLRRWLRHGPPEFPAPPGVGYWPPSPGEVWNLLLTHDDDNYKDRPVLVLEREPTHANVLIITSRDKAGSKHHLRLDFDEWQHVLSKPGYLATDITPVPYSDFRSCRGECTDRFWEWLKRNPRIRDRRRDAPAPGFARRHRLASARNKHVGVNAG
;
A
#
# COMPACT_ATOMS: atom_id res chain seq x y z
N MET A 1 -15.46 19.30 21.91
CA MET A 1 -14.71 19.42 20.64
C MET A 1 -13.20 19.31 20.80
N LEU A 2 -12.60 19.81 21.88
CA LEU A 2 -11.14 19.80 22.12
C LEU A 2 -10.47 18.40 22.16
N VAL A 3 -11.22 17.34 22.47
CA VAL A 3 -10.72 15.94 22.54
C VAL A 3 -10.67 15.23 21.17
N LEU A 4 -11.50 15.66 20.22
CA LEU A 4 -11.67 15.01 18.92
C LEU A 4 -10.60 15.42 17.90
N ALA A 5 -10.12 16.66 17.99
CA ALA A 5 -9.05 17.19 17.15
C ALA A 5 -7.70 16.44 17.33
N PRO A 6 -7.18 16.19 18.55
CA PRO A 6 -5.96 15.42 18.72
C PRO A 6 -6.12 13.94 18.33
N PHE A 7 -7.30 13.34 18.54
CA PHE A 7 -7.61 11.97 18.11
C PHE A 7 -7.45 11.80 16.59
N LEU A 8 -8.07 12.71 15.83
CA LEU A 8 -7.97 12.75 14.38
C LEU A 8 -6.54 13.06 13.94
N PHE A 9 -5.90 14.06 14.54
CA PHE A 9 -4.53 14.43 14.20
C PHE A 9 -3.55 13.26 14.39
N MET A 10 -3.69 12.46 15.47
CA MET A 10 -2.79 11.34 15.75
C MET A 10 -3.02 10.12 14.83
N MET A 11 -4.28 9.77 14.52
CA MET A 11 -4.62 8.73 13.54
C MET A 11 -4.11 9.04 12.13
N LEU A 12 -3.91 10.33 11.84
CA LEU A 12 -3.59 10.86 10.52
C LEU A 12 -2.09 11.12 10.35
N ILE A 13 -1.33 11.20 11.44
CA ILE A 13 0.14 11.24 11.48
C ILE A 13 0.65 9.82 11.72
N LEU A 14 0.40 8.94 10.75
CA LEU A 14 1.16 7.70 10.67
C LEU A 14 2.40 7.98 9.82
N PRO A 15 3.62 7.86 10.37
CA PRO A 15 4.83 8.07 9.59
C PRO A 15 4.87 7.02 8.47
N GLU A 16 4.70 7.49 7.24
CA GLU A 16 5.16 6.76 6.06
C GLU A 16 6.64 6.44 6.30
N ALA A 17 7.03 5.20 6.00
CA ALA A 17 8.43 4.82 6.10
C ALA A 17 9.26 5.84 5.31
N PRO A 18 10.35 6.39 5.89
CA PRO A 18 11.17 7.35 5.15
C PRO A 18 11.57 6.68 3.84
N ALA A 19 11.21 7.31 2.73
CA ALA A 19 11.70 6.95 1.41
C ALA A 19 13.23 7.16 1.44
N ARG A 20 13.95 6.17 1.95
CA ARG A 20 15.41 6.17 1.85
C ARG A 20 15.77 5.70 0.44
N LEU A 21 16.43 6.64 -0.24
CA LEU A 21 17.43 6.50 -1.30
C LEU A 21 16.96 6.50 -2.77
N GLY A 22 17.40 7.55 -3.48
CA GLY A 22 18.22 7.36 -4.67
C GLY A 22 17.71 7.97 -5.97
N THR A 23 16.40 8.16 -6.13
CA THR A 23 15.85 8.77 -7.35
C THR A 23 15.01 9.98 -7.01
N ARG A 24 15.28 11.07 -7.72
CA ARG A 24 14.66 12.41 -7.60
C ARG A 24 13.18 12.44 -8.02
N GLN A 25 12.46 11.33 -7.94
CA GLN A 25 11.00 11.40 -7.98
C GLN A 25 10.56 11.99 -6.65
N LYS A 26 10.24 13.28 -6.66
CA LYS A 26 9.47 13.93 -5.60
C LYS A 26 8.15 13.17 -5.46
N TYR A 27 8.13 12.12 -4.65
CA TYR A 27 6.92 11.73 -3.96
C TYR A 27 6.61 12.93 -3.08
N GLU A 28 5.73 13.83 -3.54
CA GLU A 28 5.15 14.81 -2.65
C GLU A 28 4.42 14.01 -1.58
N PRO A 29 4.90 14.02 -0.32
CA PRO A 29 4.16 13.37 0.74
C PRO A 29 2.81 14.09 0.79
N LYS A 30 1.74 13.41 0.37
CA LYS A 30 0.36 13.90 0.53
C LYS A 30 -0.06 13.81 2.00
N PHE A 31 0.84 14.20 2.89
CA PHE A 31 0.75 14.16 4.34
C PHE A 31 -0.48 14.90 4.87
N MET A 32 -0.98 15.89 4.11
CA MET A 32 -2.15 16.68 4.49
C MET A 32 -3.48 16.16 3.96
N GLY A 33 -3.51 15.16 3.06
CA GLY A 33 -4.76 14.72 2.43
C GLY A 33 -5.77 14.20 3.45
N ALA A 34 -5.36 13.22 4.24
CA ALA A 34 -6.21 12.56 5.22
C ALA A 34 -6.64 13.43 6.41
N PRO A 35 -5.75 14.22 7.07
CA PRO A 35 -6.17 15.14 8.12
C PRO A 35 -7.13 16.21 7.63
N PHE A 36 -6.91 16.78 6.45
CA PHE A 36 -7.83 17.73 5.85
C PHE A 36 -9.19 17.09 5.52
N THR A 37 -9.18 15.84 5.07
CA THR A 37 -10.40 15.08 4.76
C THR A 37 -11.30 14.94 5.99
N VAL A 38 -10.75 14.55 7.14
CA VAL A 38 -11.57 14.32 8.33
C VAL A 38 -11.90 15.62 9.06
N LEU A 39 -10.97 16.58 9.13
CA LEU A 39 -11.22 17.88 9.76
C LEU A 39 -12.20 18.76 8.98
N PHE A 40 -12.17 18.75 7.65
CA PHE A 40 -13.01 19.63 6.82
C PHE A 40 -14.18 18.90 6.13
N GLY A 41 -14.05 17.61 5.82
CA GLY A 41 -15.14 16.83 5.23
C GLY A 41 -16.29 16.57 6.20
N VAL A 42 -15.99 16.35 7.49
CA VAL A 42 -17.00 16.07 8.53
C VAL A 42 -17.89 17.29 8.82
N PRO A 43 -17.37 18.53 8.98
CA PRO A 43 -18.20 19.72 9.10
C PRO A 43 -19.04 19.98 7.85
N LEU A 44 -18.48 19.79 6.64
CA LEU A 44 -19.22 19.98 5.38
C LEU A 44 -20.35 18.97 5.19
N LEU A 45 -20.18 17.74 5.70
CA LEU A 45 -21.23 16.71 5.73
C LEU A 45 -22.31 16.98 6.80
N THR A 46 -22.03 17.78 7.82
CA THR A 46 -22.92 17.97 9.00
C THR A 46 -23.54 19.36 9.12
N LEU A 47 -22.95 20.39 8.48
CA LEU A 47 -23.52 21.72 8.22
C LEU A 47 -25.03 21.70 7.87
N PRO A 48 -25.47 20.80 6.99
CA PRO A 48 -26.87 20.58 6.67
C PRO A 48 -27.86 20.37 7.80
N LEU A 49 -27.42 19.67 8.84
CA LEU A 49 -28.27 19.16 9.90
C LEU A 49 -28.44 20.19 11.01
N GLN A 50 -27.77 21.34 10.89
CA GLN A 50 -28.00 22.53 11.69
C GLN A 50 -29.10 23.44 11.12
N LEU A 51 -29.60 23.16 9.91
CA LEU A 51 -30.78 23.84 9.38
C LEU A 51 -32.00 23.34 10.16
N LYS A 52 -32.65 24.26 10.89
CA LYS A 52 -33.76 23.96 11.81
C LYS A 52 -34.94 23.23 11.16
N HIS A 53 -35.11 23.37 9.84
CA HIS A 53 -36.05 22.60 9.01
C HIS A 53 -35.53 22.53 7.57
N PRO A 54 -34.84 21.45 7.17
CA PRO A 54 -34.46 21.30 5.77
C PRO A 54 -35.70 20.92 4.98
N ASP A 55 -36.14 21.79 4.09
CA ASP A 55 -37.06 21.48 3.01
C ASP A 55 -36.50 20.32 2.15
N GLY A 56 -37.37 19.54 1.49
CA GLY A 56 -36.92 18.37 0.71
C GLY A 56 -35.85 18.68 -0.35
N LYS A 57 -35.79 19.93 -0.81
CA LYS A 57 -34.76 20.45 -1.72
C LYS A 57 -33.39 20.59 -1.05
N SER A 58 -33.33 21.06 0.20
CA SER A 58 -32.05 21.17 0.91
C SER A 58 -31.45 19.80 1.22
N LEU A 59 -32.26 18.77 1.53
CA LEU A 59 -31.79 17.38 1.65
C LEU A 59 -31.18 16.82 0.35
N LEU A 60 -31.73 17.16 -0.82
CA LEU A 60 -31.19 16.75 -2.12
C LEU A 60 -29.87 17.45 -2.45
N VAL A 61 -29.80 18.77 -2.24
CA VAL A 61 -28.56 19.56 -2.41
C VAL A 61 -27.47 18.99 -1.50
N LEU A 62 -27.86 18.59 -0.30
CA LEU A 62 -26.99 17.93 0.66
C LEU A 62 -26.38 16.63 0.19
N ALA A 63 -27.23 15.73 -0.30
CA ALA A 63 -26.83 14.44 -0.80
C ALA A 63 -25.86 14.66 -1.97
N ALA A 64 -26.14 15.62 -2.85
CA ALA A 64 -25.26 15.99 -3.94
C ALA A 64 -23.90 16.53 -3.44
N VAL A 65 -23.88 17.44 -2.46
CA VAL A 65 -22.63 17.97 -1.88
C VAL A 65 -21.82 16.88 -1.18
N SER A 66 -22.48 15.99 -0.43
CA SER A 66 -21.83 14.86 0.25
C SER A 66 -21.16 13.89 -0.74
N VAL A 67 -21.80 13.61 -1.88
CA VAL A 67 -21.24 12.82 -2.98
C VAL A 67 -20.04 13.52 -3.60
N LEU A 68 -20.13 14.83 -3.85
CA LEU A 68 -19.03 15.60 -4.43
C LEU A 68 -17.81 15.69 -3.51
N VAL A 69 -18.04 15.90 -2.20
CA VAL A 69 -16.99 15.87 -1.17
C VAL A 69 -16.39 14.47 -1.11
N ALA A 70 -17.21 13.42 -0.94
CA ALA A 70 -16.73 12.03 -0.93
C ALA A 70 -15.91 11.72 -2.20
N TYR A 71 -16.36 12.16 -3.38
CA TYR A 71 -15.64 11.97 -4.64
C TYR A 71 -14.29 12.69 -4.66
N GLY A 72 -14.23 13.94 -4.21
CA GLY A 72 -12.97 14.69 -4.10
C GLY A 72 -11.98 14.00 -3.16
N LEU A 73 -12.47 13.48 -2.03
CA LEU A 73 -11.69 12.75 -1.03
C LEU A 73 -11.19 11.40 -1.56
N THR A 74 -12.07 10.60 -2.15
CA THR A 74 -11.72 9.35 -2.82
C THR A 74 -10.70 9.62 -3.90
N ARG A 75 -10.91 10.59 -4.80
CA ARG A 75 -9.97 10.91 -5.89
C ARG A 75 -8.58 11.32 -5.37
N ARG A 76 -8.51 11.98 -4.21
CA ARG A 76 -7.24 12.45 -3.63
C ARG A 76 -6.46 11.33 -2.93
N GLN A 77 -7.17 10.44 -2.25
CA GLN A 77 -6.58 9.39 -1.41
C GLN A 77 -6.48 8.02 -2.06
N SER A 78 -7.38 7.68 -2.98
CA SER A 78 -7.40 6.32 -3.54
C SER A 78 -6.30 6.12 -4.58
N PRO A 79 -5.76 4.89 -4.68
CA PRO A 79 -4.65 4.58 -5.55
C PRO A 79 -5.03 4.74 -7.02
N PRO A 80 -4.04 5.01 -7.89
CA PRO A 80 -4.27 5.21 -9.33
C PRO A 80 -5.04 4.07 -10.01
N ARG A 81 -4.86 2.82 -9.55
CA ARG A 81 -5.58 1.65 -10.07
C ARG A 81 -7.09 1.68 -9.84
N LEU A 82 -7.58 2.44 -8.86
CA LEU A 82 -9.00 2.60 -8.58
C LEU A 82 -9.63 3.75 -9.35
N LYS A 83 -8.89 4.49 -10.20
CA LYS A 83 -9.39 5.68 -10.94
C LYS A 83 -10.74 5.46 -11.63
N LYS A 84 -10.90 4.33 -12.31
CA LYS A 84 -12.15 3.99 -13.02
C LYS A 84 -13.34 3.72 -12.06
N ARG A 85 -13.06 3.43 -10.79
CA ARG A 85 -14.03 3.10 -9.75
C ARG A 85 -14.25 4.22 -8.74
N HIS A 86 -13.55 5.35 -8.83
CA HIS A 86 -13.66 6.44 -7.84
C HIS A 86 -15.09 6.92 -7.64
N LEU A 87 -15.85 7.09 -8.73
CA LEU A 87 -17.24 7.52 -8.68
C LEU A 87 -18.13 6.50 -7.94
N LEU A 88 -17.97 5.21 -8.25
CA LEU A 88 -18.73 4.13 -7.61
C LEU A 88 -18.41 4.04 -6.11
N ILE A 89 -17.14 4.15 -5.75
CA ILE A 89 -16.72 4.11 -4.35
C ILE A 89 -17.29 5.32 -3.62
N ALA A 90 -17.16 6.53 -4.18
CA ALA A 90 -17.71 7.75 -3.59
C ALA A 90 -19.24 7.70 -3.43
N ALA A 91 -19.95 7.19 -4.44
CA ALA A 91 -21.40 7.01 -4.40
C ALA A 91 -21.82 6.02 -3.31
N ARG A 92 -21.09 4.91 -3.15
CA ARG A 92 -21.35 3.94 -2.06
C ARG A 92 -21.11 4.55 -0.70
N THR A 93 -20.04 5.33 -0.53
CA THR A 93 -19.74 6.03 0.74
C THR A 93 -20.81 7.04 1.08
N ALA A 94 -21.19 7.88 0.12
CA ALA A 94 -22.24 8.87 0.31
C ALA A 94 -23.60 8.21 0.60
N GLY A 95 -23.93 7.12 -0.09
CA GLY A 95 -25.15 6.34 0.16
C GLY A 95 -25.16 5.72 1.55
N LEU A 96 -24.04 5.19 2.02
CA LEU A 96 -23.91 4.61 3.36
C LEU A 96 -24.02 5.69 4.44
N LEU A 97 -23.38 6.84 4.25
CA LEU A 97 -23.53 8.00 5.14
C LEU A 97 -24.99 8.52 5.18
N ALA A 98 -25.65 8.60 4.03
CA ALA A 98 -27.05 9.01 3.94
C ALA A 98 -28.00 8.02 4.62
N ALA A 99 -27.77 6.71 4.45
CA ALA A 99 -28.56 5.67 5.09
C ALA A 99 -28.44 5.71 6.62
N VAL A 100 -27.23 5.88 7.15
CA VAL A 100 -27.04 5.97 8.60
C VAL A 100 -27.62 7.29 9.15
N ALA A 101 -27.47 8.40 8.42
CA ALA A 101 -28.12 9.66 8.78
C ALA A 101 -29.66 9.54 8.80
N ALA A 102 -30.26 8.83 7.84
CA ALA A 102 -31.69 8.60 7.78
C ALA A 102 -32.18 7.68 8.91
N ALA A 103 -31.45 6.60 9.20
CA ALA A 103 -31.78 5.68 10.31
C ALA A 103 -31.77 6.40 11.67
N GLU A 104 -30.77 7.26 11.89
CA GLU A 104 -30.69 8.10 13.09
C GLU A 104 -31.79 9.15 13.16
N PHE A 105 -32.17 9.74 12.02
CA PHE A 105 -33.27 10.70 11.96
C PHE A 105 -34.61 10.08 12.35
N VAL A 106 -34.81 8.79 12.02
CA VAL A 106 -36.00 8.02 12.42
C VAL A 106 -35.95 7.64 13.90
N ALA A 107 -34.77 7.38 14.46
CA ALA A 107 -34.63 6.85 15.81
C ALA A 107 -34.63 7.90 16.95
N ALA A 108 -34.35 9.19 16.68
CA ALA A 108 -34.19 10.21 17.73
C ALA A 108 -34.82 11.58 17.37
N PRO A 109 -36.09 11.82 17.74
CA PRO A 109 -36.81 13.05 17.38
C PRO A 109 -36.29 14.33 18.06
N GLU A 110 -35.59 14.30 19.20
CA GLU A 110 -35.16 15.52 19.90
C GLU A 110 -33.68 15.43 20.38
N GLY A 111 -32.90 16.50 20.18
CA GLY A 111 -31.46 16.56 20.55
C GLY A 111 -30.43 16.24 19.46
N ARG A 112 -30.77 16.51 18.19
CA ARG A 112 -30.25 15.86 16.95
C ARG A 112 -28.79 16.13 16.53
N GLY A 113 -28.17 17.27 16.86
CA GLY A 113 -26.92 17.67 16.19
C GLY A 113 -25.68 16.82 16.51
N SER A 114 -25.48 16.46 17.78
CA SER A 114 -24.24 15.82 18.24
C SER A 114 -24.14 14.34 17.88
N ARG A 115 -25.26 13.60 17.86
CA ARG A 115 -25.31 12.18 17.48
C ARG A 115 -25.01 11.97 16.00
N LEU A 116 -25.60 12.80 15.14
CA LEU A 116 -25.35 12.77 13.69
C LEU A 116 -23.88 13.07 13.35
N ILE A 117 -23.23 13.99 14.06
CA ILE A 117 -21.79 14.26 13.90
C ILE A 117 -20.95 13.05 14.31
N GLY A 118 -21.30 12.39 15.41
CA GLY A 118 -20.64 11.16 15.88
C GLY A 118 -20.73 10.03 14.86
N VAL A 119 -21.92 9.81 14.33
CA VAL A 119 -22.22 8.82 13.29
C VAL A 119 -21.44 9.09 12.00
N ALA A 120 -21.42 10.34 11.54
CA ALA A 120 -20.66 10.73 10.35
C ALA A 120 -19.15 10.53 10.55
N LEU A 121 -18.62 10.84 11.74
CA LEU A 121 -17.22 10.59 12.11
C LEU A 121 -16.89 9.09 12.10
N VAL A 122 -17.73 8.27 12.72
CA VAL A 122 -17.58 6.80 12.76
C VAL A 122 -17.57 6.23 11.35
N ALA A 123 -18.56 6.57 10.54
CA ALA A 123 -18.68 6.07 9.17
C ALA A 123 -17.52 6.54 8.27
N THR A 124 -17.08 7.79 8.41
CA THR A 124 -15.92 8.32 7.68
C THR A 124 -14.63 7.61 8.10
N THR A 125 -14.44 7.38 9.40
CA THR A 125 -13.26 6.68 9.94
C THR A 125 -13.23 5.23 9.50
N ALA A 126 -14.36 4.53 9.56
CA ALA A 126 -14.52 3.16 9.06
C ALA A 126 -14.21 3.08 7.56
N TYR A 127 -14.75 4.01 6.77
CA TYR A 127 -14.50 4.06 5.34
C TYR A 127 -13.01 4.30 5.00
N LEU A 128 -12.36 5.26 5.66
CA LEU A 128 -10.92 5.51 5.47
C LEU A 128 -10.06 4.33 5.93
N GLY A 129 -10.44 3.67 7.03
CA GLY A 129 -9.81 2.45 7.52
C GLY A 129 -9.90 1.31 6.51
N CYS A 130 -11.07 1.09 5.92
CA CYS A 130 -11.29 0.13 4.85
C CYS A 130 -10.51 0.48 3.58
N LEU A 131 -10.54 1.75 3.14
CA LEU A 131 -9.74 2.23 2.01
C LEU A 131 -8.27 1.95 2.23
N ARG A 132 -7.72 2.29 3.40
CA ARG A 132 -6.32 2.04 3.73
C ARG A 132 -5.99 0.55 3.75
N ALA A 133 -6.89 -0.30 4.25
CA ALA A 133 -6.73 -1.76 4.22
C ALA A 133 -6.72 -2.34 2.79
N THR A 134 -7.41 -1.67 1.86
CA THR A 134 -7.40 -2.02 0.43
C THR A 134 -6.24 -1.41 -0.36
N ASP A 135 -5.79 -0.22 0.04
CA ASP A 135 -4.78 0.57 -0.69
C ASP A 135 -3.35 0.15 -0.35
N THR A 136 -3.06 -0.10 0.92
CA THR A 136 -1.74 -0.60 1.38
C THR A 136 -1.37 -1.98 0.82
N GLY A 137 -2.20 -2.55 -0.07
CA GLY A 137 -1.84 -3.69 -0.90
C GLY A 137 -1.45 -4.89 -0.04
N TYR A 138 -0.78 -5.85 -0.64
CA TYR A 138 -0.27 -7.04 0.06
C TYR A 138 0.96 -6.70 0.93
N TRP A 139 1.05 -5.53 1.55
CA TRP A 139 2.18 -5.20 2.44
C TRP A 139 1.76 -5.45 3.89
N PRO A 140 1.79 -6.71 4.35
CA PRO A 140 1.26 -7.09 5.65
C PRO A 140 1.92 -6.33 6.80
N LEU A 141 3.21 -6.02 6.67
CA LEU A 141 3.94 -5.25 7.68
C LEU A 141 3.40 -3.83 7.84
N LEU A 142 2.95 -3.18 6.75
CA LEU A 142 2.34 -1.86 6.84
C LEU A 142 0.97 -1.93 7.52
N LEU A 143 0.17 -2.96 7.24
CA LEU A 143 -1.12 -3.19 7.91
C LEU A 143 -0.95 -3.51 9.40
N VAL A 144 0.02 -4.36 9.75
CA VAL A 144 0.32 -4.69 11.15
C VAL A 144 0.82 -3.45 11.88
N LYS A 145 1.73 -2.67 11.26
CA LYS A 145 2.23 -1.41 11.82
C LYS A 145 1.07 -0.42 12.03
N SER A 146 0.24 -0.19 11.01
CA SER A 146 -0.88 0.77 11.11
C SER A 146 -1.92 0.31 12.14
N GLY A 147 -2.25 -0.97 12.14
CA GLY A 147 -3.18 -1.56 13.11
C GLY A 147 -2.65 -1.45 14.52
N GLY A 148 -1.35 -1.68 14.73
CA GLY A 148 -0.68 -1.53 16.03
C GLY A 148 -0.70 -0.09 16.55
N PHE A 149 -0.37 0.90 15.72
CA PHE A 149 -0.47 2.32 16.09
C PHE A 149 -1.91 2.75 16.38
N THR A 150 -2.86 2.28 15.58
CA THR A 150 -4.31 2.55 15.76
C THR A 150 -4.79 1.97 17.09
N ALA A 151 -4.43 0.73 17.40
CA ALA A 151 -4.76 0.07 18.67
C ALA A 151 -4.15 0.81 19.87
N LEU A 152 -2.87 1.20 19.78
CA LEU A 152 -2.20 1.97 20.83
C LEU A 152 -2.91 3.30 21.10
N THR A 153 -3.31 4.00 20.03
CA THR A 153 -4.04 5.28 20.09
C THR A 153 -5.38 5.10 20.80
N VAL A 154 -6.13 4.04 20.44
CA VAL A 154 -7.39 3.68 21.09
C VAL A 154 -7.20 3.40 22.58
N VAL A 155 -6.16 2.67 22.97
CA VAL A 155 -5.88 2.36 24.39
C VAL A 155 -5.54 3.62 25.17
N VAL A 156 -4.65 4.47 24.67
CA VAL A 156 -4.25 5.72 25.34
C VAL A 156 -5.44 6.65 25.54
N ILE A 157 -6.28 6.80 24.51
CA ILE A 157 -7.45 7.68 24.58
C ILE A 157 -8.55 7.07 25.46
N GLY A 158 -8.79 5.76 25.37
CA GLY A 158 -9.73 5.09 26.27
C GLY A 158 -9.33 5.24 27.74
N TRP A 159 -8.03 5.10 28.04
CA TRP A 159 -7.49 5.33 29.38
C TRP A 159 -7.68 6.78 29.85
N TRP A 160 -7.47 7.76 28.96
CA TRP A 160 -7.63 9.18 29.28
C TRP A 160 -9.09 9.61 29.47
N ILE A 161 -10.03 8.99 28.73
CA ILE A 161 -11.47 9.24 28.87
C ILE A 161 -12.02 8.65 30.18
N GLY A 162 -11.38 7.61 30.72
CA GLY A 162 -11.79 6.98 31.98
C GLY A 162 -13.02 6.07 31.82
N ASP A 163 -13.68 5.78 32.95
CA ASP A 163 -14.83 4.89 32.96
C ASP A 163 -16.04 5.53 32.27
N LEU A 164 -16.44 4.92 31.16
CA LEU A 164 -17.54 5.38 30.32
C LEU A 164 -18.83 4.74 30.82
N ASP A 165 -19.37 5.23 31.93
CA ASP A 165 -20.68 4.79 32.41
C ASP A 165 -21.78 5.19 31.40
N PRO A 166 -22.47 4.25 30.74
CA PRO A 166 -23.46 4.57 29.71
C PRO A 166 -24.64 5.38 30.25
N SER A 167 -24.91 5.29 31.56
CA SER A 167 -26.10 5.87 32.19
C SER A 167 -25.99 7.38 32.41
N THR A 168 -24.78 7.94 32.45
CA THR A 168 -24.52 9.36 32.75
C THR A 168 -24.05 10.16 31.53
N GLN A 169 -23.98 9.53 30.36
CA GLN A 169 -23.32 10.13 29.20
C GLN A 169 -24.18 11.16 28.47
N THR A 170 -23.60 12.36 28.33
CA THR A 170 -24.04 13.32 27.31
C THR A 170 -23.90 12.72 25.91
N GLY A 171 -24.71 13.19 24.94
CA GLY A 171 -24.65 12.66 23.57
C GLY A 171 -23.26 12.75 22.91
N LEU A 172 -22.40 13.67 23.37
CA LEU A 172 -21.01 13.76 22.93
C LEU A 172 -20.12 12.65 23.48
N ALA A 173 -20.34 12.23 24.73
CA ALA A 173 -19.60 11.12 25.32
C ALA A 173 -19.94 9.81 24.60
N LEU A 174 -21.24 9.56 24.34
CA LEU A 174 -21.67 8.40 23.56
C LEU A 174 -21.03 8.38 22.15
N ALA A 175 -20.99 9.52 21.47
CA ALA A 175 -20.34 9.64 20.17
C ALA A 175 -18.84 9.35 20.23
N ALA A 176 -18.14 9.82 21.26
CA ALA A 176 -16.73 9.53 21.46
C ALA A 176 -16.48 8.04 21.74
N THR A 177 -17.33 7.41 22.57
CA THR A 177 -17.28 5.96 22.85
C THR A 177 -17.48 5.14 21.59
N LEU A 178 -18.49 5.47 20.77
CA LEU A 178 -18.74 4.78 19.50
C LEU A 178 -17.56 4.93 18.52
N LEU A 179 -16.96 6.12 18.43
CA LEU A 179 -15.77 6.35 17.60
C LEU A 179 -14.57 5.55 18.08
N LEU A 180 -14.39 5.44 19.40
CA LEU A 180 -13.33 4.65 20.00
C LEU A 180 -13.48 3.16 19.66
N TRP A 181 -14.69 2.60 19.82
CA TRP A 181 -14.99 1.21 19.46
C TRP A 181 -14.86 0.94 17.96
N ALA A 182 -15.32 1.85 17.11
CA ALA A 182 -15.14 1.72 15.66
C ALA A 182 -13.65 1.70 15.28
N SER A 183 -12.86 2.57 15.89
CA SER A 183 -11.40 2.62 15.69
C SER A 183 -10.71 1.34 16.18
N ALA A 184 -11.16 0.79 17.32
CA ALA A 184 -10.68 -0.48 17.85
C ALA A 184 -10.96 -1.63 16.87
N ALA A 185 -12.17 -1.69 16.31
CA ALA A 185 -12.56 -2.70 15.34
C ALA A 185 -11.73 -2.61 14.04
N ILE A 186 -11.44 -1.39 13.57
CA ILE A 186 -10.55 -1.17 12.42
C ILE A 186 -9.13 -1.65 12.73
N ALA A 187 -8.60 -1.29 13.91
CA ALA A 187 -7.27 -1.71 14.34
C ALA A 187 -7.15 -3.24 14.37
N LEU A 188 -8.12 -3.91 14.99
CA LEU A 188 -8.18 -5.37 15.06
C LEU A 188 -8.27 -5.99 13.66
N THR A 189 -9.11 -5.45 12.78
CA THR A 189 -9.24 -5.93 11.41
C THR A 189 -7.92 -5.80 10.64
N GLN A 190 -7.23 -4.67 10.77
CA GLN A 190 -5.91 -4.46 10.15
C GLN A 190 -4.86 -5.43 10.69
N LEU A 191 -4.85 -5.69 12.00
CA LEU A 191 -3.94 -6.65 12.63
C LEU A 191 -4.22 -8.09 12.18
N VAL A 192 -5.48 -8.52 12.15
CA VAL A 192 -5.87 -9.87 11.72
C VAL A 192 -5.57 -10.06 10.23
N VAL A 193 -6.02 -9.15 9.37
CA VAL A 193 -5.77 -9.23 7.92
C VAL A 193 -4.27 -9.12 7.63
N GLY A 194 -3.59 -8.19 8.30
CA GLY A 194 -2.14 -8.02 8.21
C GLY A 194 -1.38 -9.26 8.65
N GLY A 195 -1.77 -9.89 9.76
CA GLY A 195 -1.17 -11.12 10.28
C GLY A 195 -1.40 -12.33 9.38
N VAL A 196 -2.62 -12.51 8.86
CA VAL A 196 -2.93 -13.57 7.88
C VAL A 196 -2.10 -13.38 6.61
N ARG A 197 -2.04 -12.16 6.07
CA ARG A 197 -1.19 -11.82 4.91
C ARG A 197 0.30 -11.99 5.22
N LEU A 198 0.75 -11.63 6.42
CA LEU A 198 2.15 -11.78 6.84
C LEU A 198 2.54 -13.25 6.89
N ARG A 199 1.69 -14.08 7.48
CA ARG A 199 1.89 -15.52 7.55
C ARG A 199 1.96 -16.13 6.15
N ARG A 200 1.07 -15.73 5.24
CA ARG A 200 1.15 -16.17 3.83
C ARG A 200 2.43 -15.68 3.18
N TRP A 201 2.77 -14.40 3.33
CA TRP A 201 4.00 -13.81 2.81
C TRP A 201 5.27 -14.51 3.30
N LEU A 202 5.35 -14.85 4.59
CA LEU A 202 6.48 -15.58 5.17
C LEU A 202 6.57 -17.03 4.65
N ARG A 203 5.44 -17.65 4.29
CA ARG A 203 5.38 -19.04 3.77
C ARG A 203 5.59 -19.14 2.26
N HIS A 204 5.08 -18.18 1.52
CA HIS A 204 4.88 -18.22 0.07
C HIS A 204 5.65 -17.13 -0.66
N GLY A 205 6.29 -16.22 0.07
CA GLY A 205 6.84 -15.02 -0.50
C GLY A 205 5.76 -14.00 -0.93
N PRO A 206 6.19 -12.91 -1.56
CA PRO A 206 5.32 -11.87 -2.07
C PRO A 206 4.69 -12.30 -3.39
N PRO A 207 3.37 -12.10 -3.58
CA PRO A 207 2.69 -12.36 -4.83
C PRO A 207 3.18 -11.41 -5.92
N GLU A 208 3.01 -11.84 -7.18
CA GLU A 208 3.19 -10.98 -8.37
C GLU A 208 2.26 -9.77 -8.35
N PHE A 209 1.18 -9.74 -7.55
CA PHE A 209 0.32 -8.55 -7.41
C PHE A 209 -0.09 -8.34 -5.95
N PRO A 210 -0.18 -7.07 -5.47
CA PRO A 210 -0.04 -5.81 -6.19
C PRO A 210 1.39 -5.25 -6.21
N ALA A 211 1.61 -4.21 -7.04
CA ALA A 211 2.87 -3.49 -7.14
C ALA A 211 3.42 -3.02 -5.78
N PRO A 212 4.76 -2.96 -5.61
CA PRO A 212 5.37 -2.22 -4.52
C PRO A 212 4.96 -0.74 -4.53
N PRO A 213 4.85 -0.08 -3.36
CA PRO A 213 4.54 1.34 -3.30
C PRO A 213 5.61 2.14 -4.05
N GLY A 214 5.20 3.16 -4.81
CA GLY A 214 6.14 3.95 -5.61
C GLY A 214 6.37 3.44 -7.03
N VAL A 215 5.89 2.24 -7.38
CA VAL A 215 6.09 1.65 -8.70
C VAL A 215 4.85 1.89 -9.58
N GLY A 216 5.02 2.61 -10.69
CA GLY A 216 3.94 2.97 -11.60
C GLY A 216 3.47 1.86 -12.55
N TYR A 217 4.35 0.91 -12.86
CA TYR A 217 4.12 -0.22 -13.77
C TYR A 217 4.64 -1.51 -13.14
N TRP A 218 3.81 -2.54 -13.11
CA TRP A 218 4.09 -3.79 -12.43
C TRP A 218 3.21 -4.90 -13.01
N PRO A 219 3.71 -6.13 -13.18
CA PRO A 219 5.03 -6.67 -12.80
C PRO A 219 6.16 -6.33 -13.79
N PRO A 220 7.43 -6.56 -13.42
CA PRO A 220 8.59 -6.35 -14.29
C PRO A 220 8.47 -7.15 -15.59
N SER A 221 8.62 -6.50 -16.74
CA SER A 221 8.50 -7.14 -18.05
C SER A 221 9.84 -7.68 -18.57
N PRO A 222 9.83 -8.77 -19.36
CA PRO A 222 11.02 -9.23 -20.07
C PRO A 222 11.65 -8.10 -20.89
N GLY A 223 12.97 -7.93 -20.77
CA GLY A 223 13.71 -6.84 -21.42
C GLY A 223 13.89 -5.59 -20.54
N GLU A 224 13.16 -5.47 -19.44
CA GLU A 224 13.34 -4.33 -18.53
C GLU A 224 14.55 -4.49 -17.60
N VAL A 225 15.17 -3.36 -17.29
CA VAL A 225 16.24 -3.23 -16.31
C VAL A 225 15.68 -2.69 -15.00
N TRP A 226 15.92 -3.41 -13.91
CA TRP A 226 15.40 -3.07 -12.58
C TRP A 226 16.50 -3.01 -11.53
N ASN A 227 16.34 -2.13 -10.54
CA ASN A 227 17.10 -2.19 -9.30
C ASN A 227 16.53 -3.29 -8.39
N LEU A 228 17.40 -4.20 -7.96
CA LEU A 228 17.12 -5.25 -7.01
C LEU A 228 17.99 -5.12 -5.77
N LEU A 229 17.40 -5.38 -4.60
CA LEU A 229 18.15 -5.56 -3.36
C LEU A 229 18.65 -7.01 -3.26
N LEU A 230 19.90 -7.25 -3.64
CA LEU A 230 20.50 -8.59 -3.62
C LEU A 230 21.41 -8.78 -2.41
N THR A 231 21.29 -9.93 -1.75
CA THR A 231 22.26 -10.35 -0.71
C THR A 231 23.53 -10.85 -1.40
N HIS A 232 24.66 -10.24 -1.05
CA HIS A 232 25.96 -10.65 -1.55
C HIS A 232 26.54 -11.80 -0.72
N ASP A 233 27.65 -12.39 -1.17
CA ASP A 233 28.29 -13.51 -0.48
C ASP A 233 28.84 -13.09 0.91
N ASP A 234 29.09 -11.79 1.12
CA ASP A 234 29.49 -11.21 2.40
C ASP A 234 28.29 -10.93 3.34
N ASP A 235 27.12 -11.54 3.08
CA ASP A 235 25.82 -11.30 3.74
C ASP A 235 25.31 -9.84 3.73
N ASN A 236 26.03 -8.93 3.07
CA ASN A 236 25.62 -7.54 2.95
C ASN A 236 24.66 -7.33 1.77
N TYR A 237 23.64 -6.50 1.96
CA TYR A 237 22.66 -6.18 0.93
C TYR A 237 23.18 -5.07 0.03
N LYS A 238 23.09 -5.27 -1.29
CA LYS A 238 23.50 -4.27 -2.28
C LYS A 238 22.40 -4.12 -3.32
N ASP A 239 22.05 -2.87 -3.61
CA ASP A 239 21.21 -2.54 -4.75
C ASP A 239 22.01 -2.75 -6.04
N ARG A 240 21.49 -3.60 -6.94
CA ARG A 240 22.13 -3.92 -8.20
C ARG A 240 21.11 -3.83 -9.34
N PRO A 241 21.50 -3.26 -10.49
CA PRO A 241 20.70 -3.38 -11.69
C PRO A 241 20.67 -4.84 -12.15
N VAL A 242 19.53 -5.28 -12.66
CA VAL A 242 19.35 -6.58 -13.29
C VAL A 242 18.52 -6.44 -14.54
N LEU A 243 18.70 -7.37 -15.48
CA LEU A 243 17.87 -7.50 -16.66
C LEU A 243 16.85 -8.62 -16.43
N VAL A 244 15.57 -8.33 -16.60
CA VAL A 244 14.49 -9.31 -16.48
C VAL A 244 14.44 -10.15 -17.74
N LEU A 245 14.55 -11.47 -17.57
CA LEU A 245 14.47 -12.44 -18.67
C LEU A 245 13.04 -12.93 -18.89
N GLU A 246 12.42 -13.39 -17.80
CA GLU A 246 11.13 -14.07 -17.84
C GLU A 246 10.41 -13.86 -16.51
N ARG A 247 9.08 -13.88 -16.58
CA ARG A 247 8.19 -13.82 -15.42
C ARG A 247 7.67 -15.20 -15.10
N GLU A 248 7.71 -15.53 -13.82
CA GLU A 248 7.06 -16.70 -13.24
C GLU A 248 6.00 -16.22 -12.23
N PRO A 249 5.03 -17.07 -11.83
CA PRO A 249 3.97 -16.66 -10.90
C PRO A 249 4.47 -16.17 -9.53
N THR A 250 5.65 -16.64 -9.09
CA THR A 250 6.20 -16.36 -7.75
C THR A 250 7.49 -15.55 -7.76
N HIS A 251 8.13 -15.41 -8.92
CA HIS A 251 9.44 -14.79 -9.07
C HIS A 251 9.66 -14.32 -10.50
N ALA A 252 10.75 -13.59 -10.72
CA ALA A 252 11.25 -13.32 -12.06
C ALA A 252 12.63 -13.96 -12.22
N ASN A 253 12.89 -14.47 -13.41
CA ASN A 253 14.22 -14.92 -13.81
C ASN A 253 14.98 -13.70 -14.32
N VAL A 254 16.14 -13.43 -13.74
CA VAL A 254 16.92 -12.23 -14.07
C VAL A 254 18.40 -12.56 -14.32
N LEU A 255 19.07 -11.66 -15.04
CA LEU A 255 20.52 -11.62 -15.17
C LEU A 255 21.07 -10.43 -14.40
N ILE A 256 22.06 -10.68 -13.53
CA ILE A 256 22.61 -9.66 -12.64
C ILE A 256 23.61 -8.80 -13.39
N ILE A 257 23.49 -7.47 -13.29
CA ILE A 257 24.46 -6.52 -13.82
C ILE A 257 25.39 -6.08 -12.69
N THR A 258 26.70 -6.13 -12.93
CA THR A 258 27.73 -5.66 -12.01
C THR A 258 28.61 -4.61 -12.67
N SER A 259 28.97 -3.56 -11.94
CA SER A 259 29.96 -2.57 -12.38
C SER A 259 31.39 -2.99 -12.09
N ARG A 260 31.60 -4.09 -11.35
CA ARG A 260 32.94 -4.63 -11.10
C ARG A 260 33.49 -5.22 -12.39
N ASP A 261 34.74 -4.90 -12.69
CA ASP A 261 35.41 -5.43 -13.88
C ASP A 261 35.44 -6.97 -13.86
N LYS A 262 35.00 -7.55 -14.98
CA LYS A 262 34.94 -9.00 -15.25
C LYS A 262 35.48 -9.33 -16.65
N ALA A 263 36.35 -8.47 -17.19
CA ALA A 263 37.07 -8.74 -18.42
C ALA A 263 37.68 -10.15 -18.40
N GLY A 264 37.56 -10.89 -19.51
CA GLY A 264 38.05 -12.26 -19.66
C GLY A 264 37.19 -13.36 -19.01
N SER A 265 36.14 -13.02 -18.23
CA SER A 265 35.23 -14.02 -17.67
C SER A 265 34.31 -14.61 -18.75
N LYS A 266 34.28 -15.95 -18.86
CA LYS A 266 33.34 -16.66 -19.74
C LYS A 266 31.89 -16.60 -19.28
N HIS A 267 31.66 -16.16 -18.03
CA HIS A 267 30.34 -16.08 -17.39
C HIS A 267 29.76 -14.67 -17.35
N HIS A 268 30.43 -13.72 -18.00
CA HIS A 268 30.00 -12.33 -18.05
C HIS A 268 30.08 -11.82 -19.48
N LEU A 269 29.10 -10.98 -19.84
CA LEU A 269 29.06 -10.25 -21.09
C LEU A 269 29.33 -8.79 -20.78
N ARG A 270 30.29 -8.19 -21.46
CA ARG A 270 30.53 -6.74 -21.34
C ARG A 270 29.34 -6.01 -21.93
N LEU A 271 28.80 -5.05 -21.18
CA LEU A 271 27.80 -4.12 -21.66
C LEU A 271 28.52 -2.85 -22.10
N ASP A 272 28.32 -2.46 -23.35
CA ASP A 272 28.86 -1.21 -23.85
C ASP A 272 28.15 -0.04 -23.17
N PHE A 273 28.90 0.90 -22.63
CA PHE A 273 28.29 1.97 -21.84
C PHE A 273 27.48 2.92 -22.72
N ASP A 274 27.92 3.18 -23.95
CA ASP A 274 27.26 4.12 -24.85
C ASP A 274 25.86 3.63 -25.27
N GLU A 275 25.67 2.31 -25.39
CA GLU A 275 24.37 1.68 -25.67
C GLU A 275 23.48 1.59 -24.42
N TRP A 276 24.06 1.60 -23.21
CA TRP A 276 23.35 1.35 -21.96
C TRP A 276 23.22 2.58 -21.05
N GLN A 277 23.72 3.74 -21.45
CA GLN A 277 23.75 4.95 -20.63
C GLN A 277 22.37 5.45 -20.16
N HIS A 278 21.29 5.06 -20.85
CA HIS A 278 19.92 5.39 -20.45
C HIS A 278 19.43 4.58 -19.24
N VAL A 279 20.01 3.41 -18.99
CA VAL A 279 19.62 2.50 -17.89
C VAL A 279 20.75 2.23 -16.88
N LEU A 280 22.01 2.42 -17.27
CA LEU A 280 23.19 2.22 -16.42
C LEU A 280 23.92 3.55 -16.21
N SER A 281 24.46 3.73 -15.00
CA SER A 281 25.23 4.93 -14.65
C SER A 281 26.74 4.77 -14.84
N LYS A 282 27.20 3.54 -15.09
CA LYS A 282 28.62 3.18 -15.30
C LYS A 282 28.69 1.99 -16.26
N PRO A 283 29.85 1.76 -16.91
CA PRO A 283 30.11 0.52 -17.64
C PRO A 283 29.84 -0.70 -16.75
N GLY A 284 29.33 -1.77 -17.36
CA GLY A 284 28.86 -2.93 -16.62
C GLY A 284 29.13 -4.25 -17.32
N TYR A 285 28.93 -5.31 -16.56
CA TYR A 285 29.02 -6.69 -17.02
C TYR A 285 27.73 -7.41 -16.62
N LEU A 286 27.10 -8.08 -17.59
CA LEU A 286 25.93 -8.90 -17.40
C LEU A 286 26.36 -10.33 -17.08
N ALA A 287 25.99 -10.85 -15.91
CA ALA A 287 26.17 -12.26 -15.60
C ALA A 287 25.31 -13.12 -16.55
N THR A 288 25.85 -14.22 -17.04
CA THR A 288 25.14 -15.12 -17.97
C THR A 288 24.29 -16.17 -17.27
N ASP A 289 24.41 -16.28 -15.95
CA ASP A 289 23.69 -17.26 -15.14
C ASP A 289 22.31 -16.71 -14.73
N ILE A 290 21.24 -17.44 -15.07
CA ILE A 290 19.88 -17.08 -14.69
C ILE A 290 19.73 -17.18 -13.17
N THR A 291 19.24 -16.10 -12.56
CA THR A 291 18.96 -16.05 -11.12
C THR A 291 17.47 -15.84 -10.88
N PRO A 292 16.78 -16.77 -10.20
CA PRO A 292 15.42 -16.56 -9.74
C PRO A 292 15.42 -15.52 -8.62
N VAL A 293 14.59 -14.49 -8.73
CA VAL A 293 14.46 -13.43 -7.73
C VAL A 293 13.00 -13.19 -7.37
N PRO A 294 12.62 -13.23 -6.07
CA PRO A 294 11.26 -12.93 -5.66
C PRO A 294 10.90 -11.48 -5.95
N TYR A 295 9.64 -11.26 -6.26
CA TYR A 295 9.09 -9.96 -6.62
C TYR A 295 9.28 -8.86 -5.56
N SER A 296 9.45 -9.19 -4.28
CA SER A 296 9.71 -8.20 -3.21
C SER A 296 11.04 -7.50 -3.32
N ASP A 297 12.00 -8.11 -4.01
CA ASP A 297 13.36 -7.59 -4.04
C ASP A 297 13.48 -6.47 -5.09
N PHE A 298 12.49 -6.34 -5.99
CA PHE A 298 12.37 -5.27 -6.99
C PHE A 298 12.04 -3.94 -6.33
N ARG A 299 12.84 -2.92 -6.68
CA ARG A 299 12.75 -1.57 -6.11
C ARG A 299 12.26 -0.56 -7.12
N SER A 300 12.99 -0.39 -8.22
CA SER A 300 12.69 0.62 -9.23
C SER A 300 13.07 0.16 -10.63
N CYS A 301 12.20 0.44 -11.60
CA CYS A 301 12.51 0.26 -13.01
C CYS A 301 13.48 1.36 -13.46
N ARG A 302 14.50 0.99 -14.23
CA ARG A 302 15.44 1.91 -14.86
C ARG A 302 15.11 2.21 -16.32
N GLY A 303 14.32 1.34 -16.96
CA GLY A 303 13.99 1.40 -18.39
C GLY A 303 14.20 0.04 -19.05
N GLU A 304 14.17 0.02 -20.38
CA GLU A 304 14.31 -1.20 -21.19
C GLU A 304 15.71 -1.32 -21.77
N CYS A 305 16.18 -2.55 -21.99
CA CYS A 305 17.37 -2.77 -22.81
C CYS A 305 17.04 -2.50 -24.29
N THR A 306 18.07 -2.34 -25.12
CA THR A 306 17.85 -2.11 -26.55
C THR A 306 17.26 -3.35 -27.21
N ASP A 307 16.33 -3.17 -28.15
CA ASP A 307 15.71 -4.29 -28.89
C ASP A 307 16.75 -5.18 -29.56
N ARG A 308 17.81 -4.56 -30.11
CA ARG A 308 18.93 -5.26 -30.72
C ARG A 308 19.63 -6.18 -29.72
N PHE A 309 19.93 -5.69 -28.52
CA PHE A 309 20.55 -6.50 -27.49
C PHE A 309 19.59 -7.61 -27.02
N TRP A 310 18.31 -7.30 -26.84
CA TRP A 310 17.31 -8.27 -26.42
C TRP A 310 17.16 -9.43 -27.41
N GLU A 311 17.06 -9.14 -28.70
CA GLU A 311 17.03 -10.15 -29.76
C GLU A 311 18.29 -11.01 -29.80
N TRP A 312 19.46 -10.39 -29.63
CA TRP A 312 20.72 -11.12 -29.54
C TRP A 312 20.77 -12.02 -28.30
N LEU A 313 20.33 -11.52 -27.15
CA LEU A 313 20.34 -12.22 -25.88
C LEU A 313 19.47 -13.49 -25.94
N LYS A 314 18.27 -13.40 -26.52
CA LYS A 314 17.36 -14.54 -26.71
C LYS A 314 17.98 -15.68 -27.52
N ARG A 315 18.90 -15.37 -28.43
CA ARG A 315 19.57 -16.34 -29.31
C ARG A 315 20.93 -16.78 -28.78
N ASN A 316 21.40 -16.21 -27.66
CA ASN A 316 22.76 -16.41 -27.20
C ASN A 316 22.87 -17.69 -26.35
N PRO A 317 23.59 -18.73 -26.83
CA PRO A 317 23.72 -20.01 -26.11
C PRO A 317 24.57 -19.90 -24.83
N ARG A 318 25.18 -18.74 -24.56
CA ARG A 318 25.91 -18.48 -23.32
C ARG A 318 24.99 -18.22 -22.14
N ILE A 319 23.74 -17.83 -22.37
CA ILE A 319 22.75 -17.67 -21.31
C ILE A 319 22.35 -19.05 -20.83
N ARG A 320 22.59 -19.32 -19.55
CA ARG A 320 22.46 -20.65 -18.97
C ARG A 320 21.61 -20.57 -17.73
N ASP A 321 20.68 -21.51 -17.59
CA ASP A 321 20.14 -21.78 -16.27
C ASP A 321 21.30 -22.20 -15.36
N ARG A 322 21.38 -21.62 -14.17
CA ARG A 322 22.54 -21.77 -13.30
C ARG A 322 22.73 -23.25 -13.02
N ARG A 323 23.90 -23.80 -13.42
CA ARG A 323 24.22 -25.23 -13.28
C ARG A 323 23.91 -25.72 -11.85
N ARG A 324 23.30 -26.91 -11.75
CA ARG A 324 23.10 -27.65 -10.48
C ARG A 324 24.37 -27.74 -9.62
N ASP A 325 25.53 -27.63 -10.25
CA ASP A 325 26.85 -27.83 -9.64
C ASP A 325 27.48 -26.54 -9.07
N ALA A 326 26.82 -25.40 -9.15
CA ALA A 326 27.31 -24.20 -8.47
C ALA A 326 27.31 -24.44 -6.94
N PRO A 327 28.31 -23.93 -6.19
CA PRO A 327 28.35 -24.06 -4.74
C PRO A 327 27.00 -23.68 -4.15
N ALA A 328 26.49 -24.54 -3.26
CA ALA A 328 25.17 -24.38 -2.70
C ALA A 328 25.06 -22.96 -2.11
N PRO A 329 24.04 -22.17 -2.48
CA PRO A 329 23.93 -20.78 -2.04
C PRO A 329 24.06 -20.68 -0.51
N GLY A 330 24.53 -19.55 0.03
CA GLY A 330 24.45 -19.30 1.47
C GLY A 330 23.03 -19.57 2.01
N PHE A 331 22.90 -19.96 3.28
CA PHE A 331 21.63 -20.39 3.88
C PHE A 331 20.48 -19.41 3.58
N ALA A 332 20.71 -18.11 3.73
CA ALA A 332 19.74 -17.06 3.41
C ALA A 332 19.27 -17.10 1.95
N ARG A 333 20.20 -17.30 1.01
CA ARG A 333 19.89 -17.38 -0.43
C ARG A 333 19.21 -18.70 -0.79
N ARG A 334 19.58 -19.82 -0.15
CA ARG A 334 18.89 -21.12 -0.29
C ARG A 334 17.46 -21.04 0.20
N HIS A 335 17.23 -20.47 1.38
CA HIS A 335 15.90 -20.29 1.94
C HIS A 335 15.02 -19.40 1.06
N ARG A 336 15.57 -18.30 0.51
CA ARG A 336 14.84 -17.44 -0.44
C ARG A 336 14.53 -18.12 -1.76
N LEU A 337 15.49 -18.82 -2.35
CA LEU A 337 15.28 -19.57 -3.58
C LEU A 337 14.26 -20.70 -3.39
N ALA A 338 14.31 -21.39 -2.25
CA ALA A 338 13.32 -22.40 -1.89
C ALA A 338 11.92 -21.79 -1.67
N SER A 339 11.86 -20.61 -1.03
CA SER A 339 10.60 -19.87 -0.86
C SER A 339 10.03 -19.41 -2.21
N ALA A 340 10.89 -18.96 -3.12
CA ALA A 340 10.50 -18.54 -4.47
C ALA A 340 10.08 -19.72 -5.38
N ARG A 341 10.75 -20.87 -5.28
CA ARG A 341 10.54 -22.04 -6.14
C ARG A 341 9.57 -23.09 -5.59
N ASN A 342 9.04 -22.92 -4.38
CA ASN A 342 8.12 -23.90 -3.82
C ASN A 342 6.88 -24.00 -4.72
N LYS A 343 6.62 -25.18 -5.30
CA LYS A 343 5.59 -25.36 -6.34
C LYS A 343 4.15 -25.29 -5.79
N HIS A 344 3.98 -25.45 -4.48
CA HIS A 344 2.71 -25.30 -3.75
C HIS A 344 2.32 -23.83 -3.47
N VAL A 345 2.91 -22.88 -4.21
CA VAL A 345 2.88 -21.44 -3.90
C VAL A 345 2.15 -20.64 -4.98
N GLY A 346 1.81 -21.25 -6.11
CA GLY A 346 0.89 -20.68 -7.10
C GLY A 346 -0.56 -20.96 -6.72
N VAL A 347 -1.39 -19.92 -6.67
CA VAL A 347 -2.82 -19.91 -6.35
C VAL A 347 -3.70 -20.70 -7.36
N ASN A 348 -3.09 -21.55 -8.20
CA ASN A 348 -3.79 -22.35 -9.21
C ASN A 348 -3.71 -23.87 -8.96
N ALA A 349 -3.42 -24.30 -7.73
CA ALA A 349 -3.62 -25.69 -7.31
C ALA A 349 -4.86 -25.77 -6.40
N GLY A 350 -6.05 -25.74 -7.00
CA GLY A 350 -7.34 -25.87 -6.33
C GLY A 350 -8.26 -24.69 -6.56
#